data_AF-A0A1W9VBD0-F1
#
_entry.id   AF-A0A1W9VBD0-F1
#
_cell.length_a   1.000
_cell.length_b   1.000
_cell.length_c   1.000
_cell.angle_alpha   90.00
_cell.angle_beta   90.00
_cell.angle_gamma   90.00
#
_symmetry.space_group_name_H-M   'P 1'
#
loop_
_entity.id
_entity.type
_entity.pdbx_description
1 polymer ?
#
loop_
_entity_poly.entity_id
_entity_poly.type
_entity_poly.pdbx_seq_one_letter_code
_entity_poly.pdbx_strand_id
1 'polypeptide(L)'
;MENFFVDDKEVSEKLLSEEGPLGGFDARIKMAYALGLISPYEYHDLLIIHSIQKTFLKEMTGIKFSSDPIRLNCFRLRLPREILLPGETQTPRRLFVFVNAFLTQQFTLRAMQAVQEKRIPRDNFMLVDID
;
A
#
# COMPACT_ATOMS: atom_id res chain seq x y z
N MET A 1 3.79 7.39 4.20
CA MET A 1 2.89 7.80 5.30
C MET A 1 3.59 8.72 6.26
N GLU A 2 4.78 8.38 6.79
CA GLU A 2 5.54 9.28 7.68
C GLU A 2 5.72 10.70 7.10
N ASN A 3 6.09 10.81 5.82
CA ASN A 3 6.20 12.10 5.11
C ASN A 3 4.90 12.94 5.09
N PHE A 4 3.73 12.33 5.34
CA PHE A 4 2.44 13.00 5.37
C PHE A 4 2.02 13.43 6.79
N PHE A 5 2.55 12.79 7.84
CA PHE A 5 2.18 13.12 9.21
C PHE A 5 2.71 14.49 9.64
N VAL A 6 2.19 15.01 10.75
CA VAL A 6 2.79 16.17 11.41
C VAL A 6 4.25 15.90 11.72
N ASP A 7 5.07 16.94 11.80
CA ASP A 7 6.51 16.81 12.06
C ASP A 7 6.82 16.50 13.54
N ASP A 8 6.28 15.38 14.00
CA ASP A 8 6.49 14.83 15.33
C ASP A 8 7.01 13.40 15.18
N LYS A 9 8.35 13.29 15.24
CA LYS A 9 9.05 12.01 15.03
C LYS A 9 8.74 10.99 16.12
N GLU A 10 8.54 11.44 17.36
CA GLU A 10 8.25 10.53 18.47
C GLU A 10 6.88 9.88 18.28
N VAL A 11 5.87 10.68 17.91
CA VAL A 11 4.53 10.18 17.64
C VAL A 11 4.51 9.30 16.39
N SER A 12 5.19 9.70 15.30
CA SER A 12 5.24 8.90 14.06
C SER A 12 5.91 7.54 14.29
N GLU A 13 7.04 7.51 15.00
CA GLU A 13 7.76 6.28 15.33
C GLU A 13 6.92 5.36 16.21
N LYS A 14 6.26 5.88 17.25
CA LYS A 14 5.38 5.08 18.11
C LYS A 14 4.20 4.50 17.33
N LEU A 15 3.58 5.29 16.45
CA LEU A 15 2.47 4.84 15.62
C LEU A 15 2.87 3.71 14.66
N LEU A 16 4.04 3.85 14.02
CA LEU A 16 4.54 2.94 12.99
C LEU A 16 5.37 1.77 13.54
N SER A 17 5.74 1.79 14.82
CA SER A 17 6.43 0.70 15.50
C SER A 17 5.68 -0.63 15.34
N GLU A 18 6.38 -1.76 15.46
CA GLU A 18 5.77 -3.09 15.27
C GLU A 18 4.60 -3.35 16.23
N GLU A 19 4.70 -2.88 17.47
CA GLU A 19 3.65 -2.94 18.48
C GLU A 19 2.64 -1.78 18.38
N GLY A 20 2.92 -0.81 17.52
CA GLY A 20 2.09 0.38 17.33
C GLY A 20 0.80 0.09 16.55
N PRO A 21 -0.18 1.01 16.60
CA PRO A 21 -1.46 0.85 15.89
C PRO A 21 -1.32 0.66 14.37
N LEU A 22 -0.24 1.18 13.78
CA LEU A 22 0.08 1.03 12.35
C LEU A 22 1.32 0.15 12.14
N GLY A 23 1.66 -0.74 13.08
CA GLY A 23 2.77 -1.68 12.93
C GLY A 23 2.54 -2.73 11.84
N GLY A 24 1.32 -3.26 11.78
CA GLY A 24 0.94 -4.28 10.80
C GLY A 24 0.72 -3.73 9.39
N PHE A 25 1.20 -4.46 8.37
CA PHE A 25 1.04 -4.07 6.96
C PHE A 25 -0.42 -3.84 6.56
N ASP A 26 -1.35 -4.68 7.02
CA ASP A 26 -2.77 -4.56 6.72
C ASP A 26 -3.39 -3.24 7.26
N ALA A 27 -2.95 -2.81 8.46
CA ALA A 27 -3.36 -1.53 9.04
C ALA A 27 -2.81 -0.35 8.24
N ARG A 28 -1.55 -0.44 7.78
CA ARG A 28 -0.92 0.57 6.92
C ARG A 28 -1.62 0.73 5.58
N ILE A 29 -2.02 -0.37 4.93
CA ILE A 29 -2.77 -0.31 3.66
C ILE A 29 -4.10 0.43 3.85
N LYS A 30 -4.85 0.08 4.90
CA LYS A 30 -6.14 0.72 5.21
C LYS A 30 -5.98 2.20 5.54
N MET A 31 -5.00 2.55 6.36
CA MET A 31 -4.74 3.95 6.73
C MET A 31 -4.30 4.76 5.51
N ALA A 32 -3.39 4.24 4.68
CA ALA A 32 -2.96 4.92 3.46
C ALA A 32 -4.14 5.21 2.52
N TYR A 33 -5.07 4.26 2.35
CA TYR A 33 -6.27 4.47 1.55
C TYR A 33 -7.23 5.47 2.18
N ALA A 34 -7.47 5.37 3.50
CA ALA A 34 -8.35 6.29 4.23
C ALA A 34 -7.84 7.75 4.17
N LEU A 35 -6.53 7.95 4.12
CA LEU A 35 -5.90 9.27 3.96
C LEU A 35 -5.81 9.73 2.49
N GLY A 36 -6.26 8.92 1.53
CA GLY A 36 -6.19 9.25 0.10
C GLY A 36 -4.79 9.15 -0.53
N LEU A 37 -3.82 8.54 0.16
CA LEU A 37 -2.44 8.44 -0.30
C LEU A 37 -2.24 7.38 -1.40
N ILE A 38 -3.19 6.46 -1.54
CA ILE A 38 -3.21 5.41 -2.55
C ILE A 38 -4.59 5.33 -3.20
N SER A 39 -4.61 4.95 -4.47
CA SER A 39 -5.83 4.79 -5.26
C SER A 39 -6.61 3.51 -4.88
N PRO A 40 -7.88 3.40 -5.29
CA PRO A 40 -8.68 2.19 -5.06
C PRO A 40 -8.08 0.92 -5.68
N TYR A 41 -7.38 1.04 -6.82
CA TYR A 41 -6.74 -0.10 -7.47
C TYR A 41 -5.49 -0.57 -6.71
N GLU A 42 -4.71 0.38 -6.19
CA GLU A 42 -3.52 0.07 -5.39
C GLU A 42 -3.93 -0.53 -4.05
N TYR A 43 -4.97 0.02 -3.39
CA TYR A 43 -5.53 -0.56 -2.17
C TYR A 43 -5.96 -2.02 -2.40
N HIS A 44 -6.74 -2.28 -3.45
CA HIS A 44 -7.17 -3.62 -3.82
C HIS A 44 -6.00 -4.57 -4.08
N ASP A 45 -5.03 -4.15 -4.89
CA ASP A 45 -3.91 -5.00 -5.27
C ASP A 45 -2.95 -5.25 -4.11
N LEU A 46 -2.78 -4.28 -3.21
CA LEU A 46 -1.99 -4.45 -1.98
C LEU A 46 -2.58 -5.50 -1.04
N LEU A 47 -3.91 -5.54 -0.88
CA LEU A 47 -4.58 -6.59 -0.09
C LEU A 47 -4.37 -7.98 -0.71
N ILE A 48 -4.42 -8.08 -2.03
CA ILE A 48 -4.15 -9.34 -2.75
C ILE A 48 -2.69 -9.75 -2.57
N ILE A 49 -1.74 -8.83 -2.75
CA ILE A 49 -0.30 -9.09 -2.55
C ILE A 49 -0.05 -9.56 -1.12
N HIS A 50 -0.62 -8.88 -0.13
CA HIS A 50 -0.49 -9.26 1.27
C HIS A 50 -1.04 -10.66 1.53
N SER A 51 -2.21 -10.99 0.95
CA SER A 51 -2.78 -12.34 1.04
C SER A 51 -1.85 -13.38 0.42
N ILE A 52 -1.29 -13.13 -0.77
CA ILE A 52 -0.35 -14.05 -1.43
C ILE A 52 0.89 -14.28 -0.55
N GLN A 53 1.49 -13.22 -0.02
CA GLN A 53 2.65 -13.29 0.87
C GLN A 53 2.34 -14.10 2.14
N LYS A 54 1.17 -13.88 2.76
CA LYS A 54 0.73 -14.66 3.93
C LYS A 54 0.57 -16.14 3.61
N THR A 55 0.05 -16.49 2.43
CA THR A 55 -0.06 -17.90 2.03
C THR A 55 1.32 -18.54 1.86
N PHE A 56 2.28 -17.85 1.22
CA PHE A 56 3.66 -18.34 1.11
C PHE A 56 4.34 -18.51 2.48
N LEU A 57 4.12 -17.60 3.42
CA LEU A 57 4.65 -17.70 4.78
C LEU A 57 4.03 -18.86 5.57
N LYS A 58 2.74 -19.14 5.37
CA LYS A 58 2.07 -20.24 6.08
C LYS A 58 2.45 -21.61 5.52
N GLU A 59 2.52 -21.73 4.20
CA GLU A 59 2.81 -22.97 3.49
C GLU A 59 4.25 -22.96 2.99
N MET A 60 5.19 -23.12 3.93
CA MET A 60 6.64 -23.04 3.65
C MET A 60 7.13 -24.12 2.65
N THR A 61 6.37 -25.19 2.41
CA THR A 61 6.73 -26.25 1.47
C THR A 61 5.56 -26.58 0.52
N GLY A 62 5.88 -26.75 -0.77
CA GLY A 62 4.95 -27.26 -1.77
C GLY A 62 4.09 -26.23 -2.51
N ILE A 63 3.91 -25.02 -1.98
CA ILE A 63 3.12 -23.99 -2.65
C ILE A 63 3.92 -23.27 -3.75
N LYS A 64 3.28 -23.03 -4.91
CA LYS A 64 3.87 -22.38 -6.07
C LYS A 64 2.92 -21.33 -6.63
N PHE A 65 3.41 -20.45 -7.49
CA PHE A 65 2.57 -19.51 -8.25
C PHE A 65 1.51 -20.19 -9.13
N SER A 66 1.71 -21.46 -9.48
CA SER A 66 0.74 -22.28 -10.22
C SER A 66 -0.38 -22.85 -9.34
N SER A 67 -0.20 -22.88 -8.01
CA SER A 67 -1.21 -23.37 -7.06
C SER A 67 -2.46 -22.52 -7.13
N ASP A 68 -3.63 -23.14 -7.18
CA ASP A 68 -4.93 -22.48 -7.41
C ASP A 68 -5.18 -21.20 -6.59
N PRO A 69 -4.97 -21.17 -5.25
CA PRO A 69 -5.23 -19.96 -4.48
C PRO A 69 -4.32 -18.78 -4.87
N ILE A 70 -3.04 -19.05 -5.17
CA ILE A 70 -2.09 -18.02 -5.58
C ILE A 70 -2.35 -17.60 -7.01
N ARG A 71 -2.54 -18.58 -7.91
CA ARG A 71 -2.81 -18.35 -9.33
C ARG A 71 -4.02 -17.43 -9.50
N LEU A 72 -5.13 -17.76 -8.85
CA LEU A 72 -6.36 -16.96 -8.92
C LEU A 72 -6.15 -15.54 -8.42
N ASN A 73 -5.45 -15.38 -7.29
CA ASN A 73 -5.14 -14.06 -6.73
C ASN A 73 -4.26 -13.23 -7.66
N CYS A 74 -3.22 -13.81 -8.27
CA CYS A 74 -2.41 -13.10 -9.26
C CYS A 74 -3.23 -12.59 -10.45
N PHE A 75 -4.19 -13.38 -10.96
CA PHE A 75 -5.04 -12.94 -12.05
C PHE A 75 -6.09 -11.92 -11.65
N ARG A 76 -6.41 -11.78 -10.36
CA ARG A 76 -7.34 -10.75 -9.85
C ARG A 76 -6.70 -9.37 -9.73
N LEU A 77 -5.37 -9.26 -9.79
CA LEU A 77 -4.66 -7.97 -9.77
C LEU A 77 -5.19 -7.04 -10.87
N ARG A 78 -5.49 -5.79 -10.53
CA ARG A 78 -6.09 -4.81 -11.43
C ARG A 78 -5.03 -4.03 -12.20
N LEU A 79 -3.97 -3.57 -11.53
CA LEU A 79 -2.93 -2.75 -12.16
C LEU A 79 -2.30 -3.38 -13.41
N PRO A 80 -1.97 -4.69 -13.45
CA PRO A 80 -1.44 -5.29 -14.66
C PRO A 80 -2.44 -5.28 -15.81
N ARG A 81 -3.74 -5.41 -15.52
CA ARG A 81 -4.79 -5.43 -16.55
C ARG A 81 -4.95 -4.08 -17.22
N GLU A 82 -4.74 -3.01 -16.47
CA GLU A 82 -4.85 -1.63 -16.96
C GLU A 82 -3.56 -1.15 -17.64
N ILE A 83 -2.39 -1.68 -17.25
CA ILE A 83 -1.08 -1.15 -17.70
C ILE A 83 -0.40 -2.04 -18.74
N LEU A 84 -0.53 -3.37 -18.65
CA LEU A 84 0.13 -4.27 -19.59
C LEU A 84 -0.58 -4.25 -20.94
N LEU A 85 0.21 -4.24 -22.02
CA LEU A 85 -0.32 -4.28 -23.37
C LEU A 85 -0.97 -5.64 -23.69
N PRO A 86 -2.06 -5.65 -24.49
CA PRO A 86 -2.62 -6.88 -25.03
C PRO A 86 -1.56 -7.67 -25.80
N GLY A 87 -1.49 -8.98 -25.57
CA GLY A 87 -0.56 -9.89 -26.27
C GLY A 87 0.70 -10.26 -25.49
N GLU A 88 0.96 -9.66 -24.33
CA GLU A 88 1.99 -10.16 -23.43
C GLU A 88 1.57 -11.46 -22.73
N THR A 89 2.50 -12.42 -22.61
CA THR A 89 2.27 -13.65 -21.85
C THR A 89 2.09 -13.34 -20.36
N GLN A 90 0.86 -13.46 -19.87
CA GLN A 90 0.53 -13.23 -18.46
C GLN A 90 0.65 -14.52 -17.65
N THR A 91 1.80 -14.72 -17.00
CA THR A 91 1.95 -15.78 -15.99
C THR A 91 1.68 -15.21 -14.59
N PRO A 92 1.16 -16.01 -13.64
CA PRO A 92 0.87 -15.54 -12.27
C PRO A 92 2.07 -14.87 -11.61
N ARG A 93 3.26 -15.47 -11.78
CA ARG A 93 4.51 -14.93 -11.27
C ARG A 93 4.84 -13.57 -11.90
N ARG A 94 4.71 -13.44 -13.22
CA ARG A 94 4.99 -12.17 -13.92
C ARG A 94 4.04 -11.08 -13.47
N LEU A 95 2.74 -11.38 -13.33
CA LEU A 95 1.74 -10.44 -12.80
C LEU A 95 2.12 -9.95 -11.39
N PHE A 96 2.46 -10.89 -10.50
CA PHE A 96 2.87 -10.54 -9.14
C PHE A 96 4.14 -9.68 -9.10
N VAL A 97 5.18 -10.06 -9.84
CA VAL A 97 6.45 -9.31 -9.91
C VAL A 97 6.22 -7.92 -10.49
N PHE A 98 5.44 -7.81 -11.56
CA PHE A 98 5.11 -6.55 -12.20
C PHE A 98 4.41 -5.59 -11.23
N VAL A 99 3.36 -6.03 -10.54
CA VAL A 99 2.63 -5.15 -9.59
C VAL A 99 3.55 -4.69 -8.46
N ASN A 100 4.38 -5.59 -7.90
CA ASN A 100 5.30 -5.18 -6.83
C ASN A 100 6.29 -4.12 -7.31
N ALA A 101 6.87 -4.29 -8.50
CA ALA A 101 7.80 -3.32 -9.09
C ALA A 101 7.12 -1.97 -9.36
N PHE A 102 5.94 -2.01 -9.99
CA PHE A 102 5.16 -0.82 -10.29
C PHE A 102 4.73 -0.06 -9.02
N LEU A 103 4.17 -0.76 -8.03
CA LEU A 103 3.76 -0.15 -6.76
C LEU A 103 4.94 0.46 -6.00
N THR A 104 6.10 -0.22 -5.98
CA THR A 104 7.31 0.32 -5.35
C THR A 104 7.73 1.64 -6.00
N GLN A 105 7.71 1.70 -7.33
CA GLN A 105 8.00 2.94 -8.05
C GLN A 105 6.95 4.02 -7.77
N GLN A 106 5.66 3.69 -7.84
CA GLN A 106 4.56 4.62 -7.57
C GLN A 106 4.63 5.21 -6.15
N PHE A 107 4.87 4.38 -5.14
CA PHE A 107 4.96 4.85 -3.76
C PHE A 107 6.20 5.68 -3.50
N THR A 108 7.30 5.43 -4.20
CA THR A 108 8.49 6.29 -4.12
C THR A 108 8.16 7.70 -4.63
N LEU A 109 7.48 7.80 -5.78
CA LEU A 109 7.05 9.09 -6.34
C LEU A 109 6.06 9.81 -5.41
N ARG A 110 5.05 9.09 -4.90
CA ARG A 110 4.07 9.69 -3.96
C ARG A 110 4.68 10.04 -2.61
N ALA A 111 5.70 9.32 -2.15
CA ALA A 111 6.40 9.68 -0.92
C ALA A 111 7.10 11.03 -1.04
N MET A 112 7.61 11.38 -2.23
CA MET A 112 8.17 12.71 -2.50
C MET A 112 7.09 13.78 -2.54
N GLN A 113 5.94 13.50 -3.17
CA GLN A 113 4.79 14.41 -3.20
C GLN A 113 4.20 14.66 -1.80
N ALA A 114 4.10 13.61 -0.98
CA ALA A 114 3.56 13.70 0.37
C ALA A 114 4.32 14.67 1.28
N VAL A 115 5.61 14.96 1.00
CA VAL A 115 6.39 15.98 1.71
C VAL A 115 5.77 17.38 1.52
N GLN A 116 5.20 17.66 0.34
CA GLN A 116 4.52 18.92 0.05
C GLN A 116 3.13 18.99 0.71
N GLU A 117 2.55 17.84 1.04
CA GLU A 117 1.24 17.70 1.69
C GLU A 117 1.36 17.41 3.20
N LYS A 118 2.56 17.62 3.77
CA LYS A 118 2.84 17.33 5.18
C LYS A 118 1.84 18.07 6.06
N ARG A 119 1.21 17.33 6.97
CA ARG A 119 0.17 17.90 7.84
C ARG A 119 0.80 18.87 8.84
N ILE A 120 0.07 19.93 9.14
CA ILE A 120 0.40 20.87 10.22
C ILE A 120 -0.57 20.64 11.39
N PRO A 121 -0.10 20.75 12.65
CA PRO A 121 -0.99 20.78 13.80
C PRO A 121 -2.03 21.89 13.62
N ARG A 122 -3.24 21.66 14.14
CA ARG A 122 -4.26 22.71 14.19
C ARG A 122 -3.86 23.76 15.22
N ASP A 123 -4.26 25.00 14.99
CA ASP A 123 -4.13 26.06 15.98
C ASP A 123 -4.96 25.73 17.24
N ASN A 124 -4.49 26.21 18.39
CA ASN A 124 -5.15 25.99 19.68
C ASN A 124 -6.54 26.64 19.77
N PHE A 125 -6.77 27.68 18.96
CA PHE A 125 -7.98 28.46 18.96
C PHE A 125 -8.43 28.69 17.53
N MET A 126 -9.72 28.49 17.27
CA MET A 126 -10.34 28.96 16.04
C MET A 126 -10.66 30.44 16.25
N LEU A 127 -9.92 31.33 15.58
CA LEU A 127 -10.38 32.70 15.45
C LEU A 127 -11.65 32.64 14.60
N VAL A 128 -12.80 32.84 15.24
CA VAL A 128 -14.03 33.14 14.52
C VAL A 128 -13.92 34.62 14.22
N ASP A 129 -13.66 34.96 12.95
CA ASP A 129 -13.81 36.34 12.51
C ASP A 129 -15.29 36.70 12.72
N ILE A 130 -15.53 37.55 13.72
CA ILE A 130 -16.84 38.14 13.97
C ILE A 130 -16.85 39.41 13.11
N ASP A 131 -17.46 39.32 11.92
CA ASP A 131 -17.85 40.48 11.12
C ASP A 131 -18.90 41.34 11.85
#